data_AF-A0AAX3S5E8-F1
#
_entry.id   AF-A0AAX3S5E8-F1
#
_cell.length_a   1.000
_cell.length_b   1.000
_cell.length_c   1.000
_cell.angle_alpha   90.00
_cell.angle_beta   90.00
_cell.angle_gamma   90.00
#
_symmetry.space_group_name_H-M   'P 1'
#
loop_
_entity.id
_entity.type
_entity.pdbx_description
1 polymer ?
#
loop_
_entity_poly.entity_id
_entity_poly.type
_entity_poly.pdbx_seq_one_letter_code
_entity_poly.pdbx_strand_id
1 'polypeptide(L)'
;MQANGFFSEAGQIIGDIIRAVVEFLLAIFTNFFGALEDFVDGLSRSLGINASFFSLLVLVIGLWLLWRGVRALLRGALLGAIVRIVLGLVILSWLMV
;
A
#
# COMPACT_ATOMS: atom_id res chain seq x y z
N MET A 1 -7.65 29.75 45.84
CA MET A 1 -7.01 28.42 45.74
C MET A 1 -7.91 27.32 45.15
N GLN A 2 -9.16 27.58 44.71
CA GLN A 2 -10.05 26.55 44.13
C GLN A 2 -9.99 26.41 42.60
N ALA A 3 -9.56 27.44 41.86
CA ALA A 3 -9.52 27.38 40.40
C ALA A 3 -8.46 26.40 39.85
N ASN A 4 -7.33 26.22 40.57
CA ASN A 4 -6.24 25.37 40.10
C ASN A 4 -6.62 23.88 40.04
N GLY A 5 -7.57 23.41 40.86
CA GLY A 5 -8.01 22.01 40.85
C GLY A 5 -8.86 21.68 39.62
N PHE A 6 -9.86 22.51 39.33
CA PHE A 6 -10.77 22.30 38.19
C PHE A 6 -10.05 22.33 36.84
N PHE A 7 -9.19 23.32 36.59
CA PHE A 7 -8.43 23.39 35.34
C PHE A 7 -7.39 22.27 35.22
N SER A 8 -6.85 21.77 36.35
CA SER A 8 -5.94 20.63 36.38
C SER A 8 -6.66 19.33 36.01
N GLU A 9 -7.81 19.06 36.61
CA GLU A 9 -8.62 17.87 36.34
C GLU A 9 -9.15 17.87 34.90
N ALA A 10 -9.64 19.02 34.41
CA ALA A 10 -10.07 19.16 33.02
C ALA A 10 -8.92 18.93 32.02
N GLY A 11 -7.73 19.47 32.31
CA GLY A 11 -6.53 19.26 31.49
C GLY A 11 -6.10 17.79 31.47
N GLN A 12 -6.20 17.10 32.62
CA GLN A 12 -5.88 15.69 32.73
C GLN A 12 -6.84 14.81 31.90
N ILE A 13 -8.15 15.03 32.03
CA ILE A 13 -9.16 14.27 31.25
C ILE A 13 -8.95 14.47 29.75
N ILE A 14 -8.70 15.71 29.31
CA ILE A 14 -8.43 16.01 27.90
C ILE A 14 -7.13 15.32 27.45
N GLY A 15 -6.08 15.37 28.26
CA GLY A 15 -4.81 14.68 27.98
C GLY A 15 -4.96 13.18 27.84
N ASP A 16 -5.76 12.55 28.72
CA ASP A 16 -6.02 11.11 28.69
C ASP A 16 -6.81 10.71 27.43
N ILE A 17 -7.78 11.52 27.01
CA ILE A 17 -8.52 11.31 25.75
C ILE A 17 -7.58 11.41 24.54
N ILE A 18 -6.74 12.43 24.49
CA ILE A 18 -5.77 12.61 23.40
C ILE A 18 -4.82 11.41 23.35
N ARG A 19 -4.30 10.98 24.50
CA ARG A 19 -3.44 9.79 24.60
C ARG A 19 -4.14 8.55 24.08
N ALA A 20 -5.38 8.29 24.49
CA ALA A 20 -6.14 7.13 24.04
C ALA A 20 -6.32 7.13 22.51
N VAL A 21 -6.59 8.28 21.90
CA VAL A 21 -6.68 8.42 20.43
C VAL A 21 -5.33 8.13 19.78
N VAL A 22 -4.25 8.70 20.29
CA VAL A 22 -2.90 8.49 19.74
C VAL A 22 -2.49 7.02 19.83
N GLU A 23 -2.68 6.37 20.97
CA GLU A 23 -2.37 4.95 21.17
C GLU A 23 -3.20 4.05 20.24
N PHE A 24 -4.49 4.34 20.10
CA PHE A 24 -5.36 3.63 19.18
C PHE A 24 -4.91 3.77 17.72
N LEU A 25 -4.60 5.00 17.29
CA LEU A 25 -4.09 5.25 15.94
C LEU A 25 -2.76 4.55 15.72
N LEU A 26 -1.83 4.63 16.68
CA LEU A 26 -0.55 3.93 16.61
C LEU A 26 -0.75 2.42 16.48
N ALA A 27 -1.64 1.82 17.27
CA ALA A 27 -1.94 0.38 17.19
C ALA A 27 -2.51 -0.02 15.82
N ILE A 28 -3.42 0.78 15.25
CA ILE A 28 -3.95 0.54 13.91
C ILE A 28 -2.83 0.66 12.87
N PHE A 29 -2.07 1.75 12.91
CA PHE A 29 -1.04 2.01 11.91
C PHE A 29 0.08 0.97 11.97
N THR A 30 0.59 0.62 13.15
CA THR A 30 1.66 -0.38 13.28
C THR A 30 1.20 -1.75 12.78
N ASN A 31 0.00 -2.18 13.15
CA ASN A 31 -0.51 -3.48 12.75
C ASN A 31 -0.86 -3.53 11.24
N PHE A 32 -1.40 -2.43 10.70
CA PHE A 32 -1.73 -2.33 9.28
C PHE A 32 -0.48 -2.22 8.41
N PHE A 33 0.46 -1.33 8.75
CA PHE A 33 1.70 -1.17 8.00
C PHE A 33 2.58 -2.41 8.12
N GLY A 34 2.65 -3.06 9.28
CA GLY A 34 3.36 -4.33 9.45
C GLY A 34 2.79 -5.43 8.55
N ALA A 35 1.46 -5.61 8.52
CA ALA A 35 0.83 -6.58 7.64
C ALA A 35 1.02 -6.24 6.15
N LEU A 36 1.04 -4.95 5.79
CA LEU A 36 1.35 -4.49 4.44
C LEU A 36 2.79 -4.86 4.08
N GLU A 37 3.76 -4.55 4.93
CA GLU A 37 5.19 -4.85 4.74
C GLU A 37 5.42 -6.36 4.57
N ASP A 38 4.83 -7.18 5.44
CA ASP A 38 4.87 -8.65 5.32
C ASP A 38 4.32 -9.15 3.98
N PHE A 39 3.24 -8.55 3.48
CA PHE A 39 2.67 -8.87 2.17
C PHE A 39 3.62 -8.46 1.03
N VAL A 40 4.21 -7.26 1.08
CA VAL A 40 5.20 -6.81 0.08
C VAL A 40 6.39 -7.75 0.06
N ASP A 41 6.93 -8.10 1.22
CA ASP A 41 8.07 -8.99 1.35
C ASP A 41 7.76 -10.40 0.87
N GLY A 42 6.53 -10.88 1.08
CA GLY A 42 6.05 -12.14 0.52
C GLY A 42 6.01 -12.12 -1.01
N LEU A 43 5.45 -11.05 -1.60
CA LEU A 43 5.44 -10.85 -3.05
C LEU A 43 6.86 -10.74 -3.61
N SER A 44 7.71 -9.94 -2.96
CA SER A 44 9.09 -9.72 -3.36
C SER A 44 9.89 -11.01 -3.37
N ARG A 45 9.75 -11.85 -2.33
CA ARG A 45 10.36 -13.19 -2.29
C ARG A 45 9.83 -14.11 -3.38
N SER A 46 8.52 -14.13 -3.61
CA SER A 46 7.91 -15.00 -4.63
C SER A 46 8.29 -14.59 -6.04
N LEU A 47 8.47 -13.29 -6.30
CA LEU A 47 8.79 -12.75 -7.61
C LEU A 47 10.30 -12.57 -7.82
N GLY A 48 11.12 -12.70 -6.76
CA GLY A 48 12.56 -12.44 -6.80
C GLY A 48 12.92 -10.97 -7.00
N ILE A 49 12.01 -10.05 -6.63
CA ILE A 49 12.17 -8.60 -6.87
C ILE A 49 12.63 -7.90 -5.58
N ASN A 50 13.38 -6.80 -5.72
CA ASN A 50 13.76 -5.99 -4.56
C ASN A 50 12.51 -5.32 -3.96
N ALA A 51 12.30 -5.52 -2.65
CA ALA A 51 11.19 -4.95 -1.90
C ALA A 51 11.35 -3.42 -1.79
N SER A 52 10.63 -2.71 -2.65
CA SER A 52 10.53 -1.26 -2.64
C SER A 52 9.11 -0.85 -2.98
N PHE A 53 8.65 0.22 -2.33
CA PHE A 53 7.36 0.85 -2.63
C PHE A 53 7.23 1.22 -4.12
N PHE A 54 8.35 1.60 -4.75
CA PHE A 54 8.40 1.88 -6.19
C PHE A 54 8.16 0.61 -7.02
N SER A 55 8.80 -0.50 -6.67
CA SER A 55 8.60 -1.81 -7.31
C SER A 55 7.12 -2.25 -7.23
N LEU A 56 6.47 -1.98 -6.10
CA LEU A 56 5.06 -2.30 -5.88
C LEU A 56 4.13 -1.48 -6.78
N LEU A 57 4.36 -0.18 -6.92
CA LEU A 57 3.61 0.66 -7.85
C LEU A 57 3.78 0.20 -9.30
N VAL A 58 5.02 -0.09 -9.70
CA VAL A 58 5.34 -0.60 -11.04
C VAL A 58 4.67 -1.96 -11.30
N LEU A 59 4.65 -2.86 -10.31
CA LEU A 59 3.96 -4.14 -10.37
C LEU A 59 2.44 -3.96 -10.60
N VAL A 60 1.80 -3.09 -9.81
CA VAL A 60 0.36 -2.79 -9.95
C VAL A 60 0.05 -2.23 -11.34
N ILE A 61 0.87 -1.31 -11.84
CA ILE A 61 0.72 -0.73 -13.18
C ILE A 61 0.91 -1.80 -14.26
N GLY A 62 1.95 -2.63 -14.16
CA GLY A 62 2.24 -3.70 -15.10
C GLY A 62 1.11 -4.73 -15.18
N LEU A 63 0.62 -5.21 -14.03
CA LEU A 63 -0.52 -6.12 -13.94
C LEU A 63 -1.80 -5.49 -14.50
N TRP A 64 -2.05 -4.21 -14.21
CA TRP A 64 -3.20 -3.50 -14.75
C TRP A 64 -3.14 -3.39 -16.28
N LEU A 65 -1.96 -3.13 -16.84
CA LEU A 65 -1.75 -3.07 -18.28
C LEU A 65 -1.97 -4.44 -18.94
N LEU A 66 -1.41 -5.51 -18.35
CA LEU A 66 -1.63 -6.89 -18.80
C LEU A 66 -3.12 -7.25 -18.78
N TRP A 67 -3.83 -6.94 -17.70
CA TRP A 67 -5.27 -7.20 -17.59
C TRP A 67 -6.07 -6.48 -18.68
N ARG A 68 -5.69 -5.25 -19.06
CA ARG A 68 -6.30 -4.52 -20.19
C ARG A 68 -5.92 -5.12 -21.54
N GLY A 69 -4.70 -5.64 -21.69
CA GLY A 69 -4.24 -6.35 -22.89
C GLY A 69 -5.03 -7.63 -23.12
N VAL A 70 -5.17 -8.47 -22.08
CA VAL A 70 -5.99 -9.69 -22.11
C VAL A 70 -7.45 -9.37 -22.40
N ARG A 71 -8.03 -8.36 -21.73
CA ARG A 71 -9.41 -7.91 -22.04
C ARG A 71 -9.57 -7.40 -23.47
N ALA A 72 -8.55 -6.79 -24.07
CA ALA A 72 -8.60 -6.35 -25.47
C ALA A 72 -8.58 -7.55 -26.44
N LEU A 73 -7.83 -8.60 -26.10
CA LEU A 73 -7.79 -9.85 -26.86
C LEU A 73 -9.17 -10.53 -26.88
N LEU A 74 -9.83 -10.59 -25.72
CA LEU A 74 -11.19 -11.13 -25.58
C LEU A 74 -12.24 -10.32 -26.36
N ARG A 75 -11.97 -9.05 -26.67
CA ARG A 75 -12.84 -8.18 -27.47
C ARG A 75 -12.51 -8.19 -28.97
N GLY A 76 -11.60 -9.07 -29.42
CA GLY A 76 -11.20 -9.20 -30.83
C GLY A 76 -10.17 -8.17 -31.33
N ALA A 77 -9.61 -7.33 -30.45
CA ALA A 77 -8.62 -6.32 -30.83
C ALA A 77 -7.19 -6.87 -30.70
N LEU A 78 -6.76 -7.68 -31.67
CA LEU A 78 -5.46 -8.38 -31.62
C LEU A 78 -4.26 -7.44 -31.51
N LEU A 79 -4.16 -6.43 -32.38
CA LEU A 79 -3.03 -5.49 -32.38
C LEU A 79 -2.95 -4.67 -31.09
N GLY A 80 -4.08 -4.16 -30.61
CA GLY A 80 -4.16 -3.41 -29.35
C GLY A 80 -3.86 -4.28 -28.12
N ALA A 81 -4.16 -5.57 -28.18
CA ALA A 81 -3.80 -6.53 -27.14
C ALA A 81 -2.29 -6.80 -27.11
N ILE A 82 -1.68 -7.09 -28.27
CA ILE A 82 -0.25 -7.38 -28.38
C ILE A 82 0.58 -6.21 -27.85
N VAL A 83 0.30 -4.98 -28.27
CA VAL A 83 1.04 -3.80 -27.80
C VAL A 83 0.96 -3.64 -26.29
N ARG A 84 -0.24 -3.80 -25.69
CA ARG A 84 -0.42 -3.69 -24.24
C ARG A 84 0.23 -4.83 -23.47
N ILE A 85 0.18 -6.05 -24.00
CA ILE A 85 0.81 -7.22 -23.37
C ILE A 85 2.33 -7.04 -23.38
N VAL A 86 2.92 -6.72 -24.53
CA VAL A 86 4.37 -6.51 -24.66
C VAL A 86 4.83 -5.38 -23.73
N LEU A 87 4.14 -4.24 -23.72
CA LEU A 87 4.47 -3.15 -22.79
C LEU A 87 4.39 -3.59 -21.33
N GLY A 88 3.38 -4.38 -20.96
CA GLY A 88 3.20 -4.86 -19.59
C GLY A 88 4.30 -5.82 -19.19
N LEU A 89 4.66 -6.74 -20.08
CA LEU A 89 5.77 -7.68 -19.87
C LEU A 89 7.12 -6.96 -19.76
N VAL A 90 7.38 -5.95 -20.58
CA VAL A 90 8.60 -5.14 -20.50
C VAL A 90 8.69 -4.44 -19.14
N ILE A 91 7.62 -3.77 -18.71
CA ILE A 91 7.56 -3.08 -17.42
C ILE A 91 7.79 -4.07 -16.27
N LEU A 92 7.18 -5.25 -16.33
CA LEU A 92 7.37 -6.28 -15.30
C LEU A 92 8.76 -6.92 -15.35
N SER A 93 9.39 -7.03 -16.52
CA SER A 93 10.76 -7.55 -16.65
C SER A 93 11.78 -6.67 -15.94
N TRP A 94 11.55 -5.36 -15.88
CA TRP A 94 12.41 -4.43 -15.15
C TRP A 94 12.36 -4.60 -13.63
N LEU A 95 11.35 -5.30 -13.09
CA LEU A 95 11.27 -5.58 -11.65
C LEU A 95 12.23 -6.69 -11.22
N MET A 96 12.59 -7.58 -12.15
CA MET A 96 13.42 -8.77 -11.90
C MET A 96 14.92 -8.51 -12.12
N VAL A 97 15.30 -7.30 -12.53
CA VAL A 97 16.69 -6.86 -12.78
C VAL A 97 17.13 -5.93 -11.65
#